data_AF-A0A401IUN5-F1
#
_entry.id   AF-A0A401IUN5-F1
#
_cell.length_a   1.000
_cell.length_b   1.000
_cell.length_c   1.000
_cell.angle_alpha   90.00
_cell.angle_beta   90.00
_cell.angle_gamma   90.00
#
_symmetry.space_group_name_H-M   'P 1'
#
loop_
_entity.id
_entity.type
_entity.pdbx_description
1 polymer ?
#
loop_
_entity_poly.entity_id
_entity_poly.type
_entity_poly.pdbx_seq_one_letter_code
_entity_poly.pdbx_strand_id
1 'polypeptide(L)'
;MCLAGNAYVVIKRNSQGIPERLEQVTNSQVTITLEDYSKDITYTVNWNDERGQKDYKSQDMLHFRLFVSGQETSKLVGLSPLDSLIPELNIQDYSHKMSMAMLKSAIAPSYTLTIPQGILDDEAKENIRNSFEKANTGENAGKAIVLDQGLQLAPLQINPDIAKLISNTTFSQTQIAKAFGISDSYLNGQGDQQSSVNMMRSLFIDSLNPYIKSVESEMRMKFGVPVKLDIESAVDIDNSGLINRIVQLTGSVKGSTPVLSAEQAREILKDKQVFPDNILDMKGGETNDTSNDGSTSEQITGTS
;
A
#
# COMPACT_ATOMS: atom_id res chain seq x y z
N MET A 1 -1.92 -4.04 -12.56
CA MET A 1 -0.57 -3.71 -12.05
C MET A 1 -0.45 -4.01 -10.55
N CYS A 2 -1.11 -3.26 -9.65
CA CYS A 2 -0.94 -3.42 -8.19
C CYS A 2 -1.31 -4.79 -7.62
N LEU A 3 -2.26 -5.52 -8.23
CA LEU A 3 -2.71 -6.82 -7.74
C LEU A 3 -1.89 -8.02 -8.24
N ALA A 4 -1.27 -7.88 -9.42
CA ALA A 4 -0.72 -9.02 -10.15
C ALA A 4 0.70 -8.77 -10.65
N GLY A 5 1.34 -7.67 -10.24
CA GLY A 5 2.68 -7.26 -10.68
C GLY A 5 2.78 -6.82 -12.14
N ASN A 6 1.75 -7.07 -12.95
CA ASN A 6 1.77 -6.89 -14.40
C ASN A 6 0.56 -6.07 -14.88
N ALA A 7 0.70 -5.40 -16.02
CA ALA A 7 -0.42 -4.89 -16.81
C ALA A 7 -0.03 -4.86 -18.29
N TYR A 8 -0.99 -5.21 -19.14
CA TYR A 8 -0.81 -5.32 -20.59
C TYR A 8 -1.75 -4.39 -21.32
N VAL A 9 -1.21 -3.65 -22.30
CA VAL A 9 -2.00 -2.78 -23.17
C VAL A 9 -1.54 -2.97 -24.61
N VAL A 10 -2.46 -3.41 -25.46
CA VAL A 10 -2.22 -3.56 -26.89
C VAL A 10 -2.20 -2.18 -27.54
N ILE A 11 -1.17 -1.93 -28.34
CA ILE A 11 -1.04 -0.73 -29.17
C ILE A 11 -1.58 -1.07 -30.55
N LYS A 12 -2.73 -0.49 -30.92
CA LYS A 12 -3.22 -0.54 -32.30
C LYS A 12 -2.57 0.60 -33.09
N ARG A 13 -1.75 0.24 -34.07
CA ARG A 13 -1.09 1.18 -34.98
C ARG A 13 -1.81 1.18 -36.32
N ASN A 14 -1.83 2.34 -36.98
CA ASN A 14 -2.32 2.47 -38.34
C ASN A 14 -1.32 1.89 -39.36
N SER A 15 -1.65 1.94 -40.65
CA SER A 15 -0.80 1.45 -41.75
C SER A 15 0.56 2.18 -41.88
N GLN A 16 0.71 3.34 -41.25
CA GLN A 16 1.95 4.12 -41.19
C GLN A 16 2.75 3.86 -39.90
N GLY A 17 2.31 2.94 -39.03
CA GLY A 17 2.99 2.58 -37.78
C GLY A 17 2.75 3.55 -36.62
N ILE A 18 1.85 4.52 -36.77
CA ILE A 18 1.52 5.50 -35.73
C ILE A 18 0.49 4.88 -34.77
N PRO A 19 0.72 4.93 -33.43
CA PRO A 19 -0.27 4.50 -32.45
C PRO A 19 -1.58 5.30 -32.57
N GLU A 20 -2.70 4.60 -32.75
CA GLU A 20 -4.04 5.19 -32.88
C GLU A 20 -4.91 4.90 -31.67
N ARG A 21 -4.79 3.69 -31.11
CA ARG A 21 -5.62 3.26 -29.97
C ARG A 21 -4.84 2.36 -29.02
N LEU A 22 -5.09 2.55 -27.73
CA LEU A 22 -4.62 1.70 -26.66
C LEU A 22 -5.78 0.85 -26.15
N GLU A 23 -5.58 -0.45 -26.03
CA GLU A 23 -6.60 -1.38 -25.53
C GLU A 23 -6.04 -2.20 -24.38
N GLN A 24 -6.57 -2.01 -23.18
CA GLN A 24 -6.17 -2.77 -22.01
C GLN A 24 -6.62 -4.22 -22.13
N VAL A 25 -5.73 -5.14 -21.73
CA VAL A 25 -5.99 -6.57 -21.70
C VAL A 25 -5.84 -7.06 -20.27
N THR A 26 -6.69 -8.00 -19.85
CA THR A 26 -6.59 -8.59 -18.51
C THR A 26 -5.41 -9.54 -18.44
N ASN A 27 -4.68 -9.55 -17.33
CA ASN A 27 -3.47 -10.36 -17.16
C ASN A 27 -3.71 -11.87 -17.40
N SER A 28 -4.90 -12.39 -17.07
CA SER A 28 -5.25 -13.80 -17.28
C SER A 28 -5.38 -14.20 -18.75
N GLN A 29 -5.52 -13.23 -19.65
CA GLN A 29 -5.68 -13.45 -21.09
C GLN A 29 -4.36 -13.44 -21.84
N VAL A 30 -3.25 -13.08 -21.19
CA VAL A 30 -1.94 -12.90 -21.84
C VAL A 30 -1.01 -14.04 -21.47
N THR A 31 -0.46 -14.69 -22.49
CA THR A 31 0.64 -15.64 -22.36
C THR A 31 1.88 -15.04 -23.01
N ILE A 32 3.01 -15.09 -22.31
CA ILE A 32 4.29 -14.59 -22.81
C ILE A 32 5.11 -15.78 -23.30
N THR A 33 5.60 -15.69 -24.53
CA THR A 33 6.51 -16.68 -25.11
C THR A 33 7.82 -15.99 -25.46
N LEU A 34 8.93 -16.60 -25.05
CA LEU A 34 10.26 -16.15 -25.42
C LEU A 34 10.64 -16.87 -26.72
N GLU A 35 10.96 -16.13 -27.77
CA GLU A 35 11.44 -16.73 -29.01
C GLU A 35 12.84 -17.33 -28.81
N ASP A 36 13.18 -18.32 -29.63
CA ASP A 36 14.45 -19.05 -29.55
C ASP A 36 15.63 -18.07 -29.46
N TYR A 37 16.56 -18.36 -28.53
CA TYR A 37 17.72 -17.54 -28.19
C TYR A 37 17.43 -16.23 -27.41
N SER A 38 16.24 -16.06 -26.84
CA SER A 38 15.90 -14.93 -25.96
C SER A 38 15.99 -13.56 -26.65
N LYS A 39 15.89 -13.54 -27.98
CA LYS A 39 16.11 -12.32 -28.77
C LYS A 39 14.90 -11.40 -28.78
N ASP A 40 13.70 -11.97 -28.72
CA ASP A 40 12.45 -11.21 -28.71
C ASP A 40 11.36 -11.91 -27.89
N ILE A 41 10.39 -11.10 -27.44
CA ILE A 41 9.24 -11.53 -26.64
C ILE A 41 7.98 -11.38 -27.48
N THR A 42 7.20 -12.47 -27.54
CA THR A 42 5.89 -12.50 -28.18
C THR A 42 4.80 -12.66 -27.14
N TYR A 43 3.73 -11.88 -27.28
CA TYR A 43 2.58 -11.85 -26.40
C TYR A 43 1.38 -12.45 -27.11
N THR A 44 0.93 -13.60 -26.65
CA THR A 44 -0.30 -14.22 -27.11
C THR A 44 -1.46 -13.73 -26.25
N VAL A 45 -2.43 -13.05 -26.87
CA VAL A 45 -3.65 -12.58 -26.22
C VAL A 45 -4.83 -13.45 -26.62
N ASN A 46 -5.48 -14.05 -25.63
CA ASN A 46 -6.73 -14.81 -25.79
C ASN A 46 -7.91 -13.87 -25.53
N TRP A 47 -8.47 -13.30 -26.60
CA TRP A 47 -9.65 -12.44 -26.50
C TRP A 47 -10.90 -13.28 -26.22
N ASN A 48 -11.76 -12.77 -25.33
CA ASN A 48 -13.05 -13.40 -25.04
C ASN A 48 -14.14 -13.00 -26.07
N ASP A 49 -13.74 -12.55 -27.25
CA ASP A 49 -14.62 -12.10 -28.34
C ASP A 49 -14.24 -12.76 -29.67
N GLU A 50 -14.84 -12.29 -30.77
CA GLU A 50 -14.66 -12.85 -32.12
C GLU A 50 -13.21 -12.85 -32.63
N ARG A 51 -12.29 -12.11 -31.98
CA ARG A 51 -10.87 -12.07 -32.35
C ARG A 51 -10.13 -13.36 -31.99
N GLY A 52 -10.64 -14.13 -31.04
CA GLY A 52 -10.00 -15.35 -30.55
C GLY A 52 -8.57 -15.10 -30.05
N GLN A 53 -7.66 -15.98 -30.41
CA GLN A 53 -6.25 -15.87 -30.04
C GLN A 53 -5.47 -15.04 -31.06
N LYS A 54 -4.69 -14.07 -30.60
CA LYS A 54 -3.85 -13.23 -31.45
C LYS A 54 -2.50 -12.93 -30.82
N ASP A 55 -1.44 -13.05 -31.62
CA ASP A 55 -0.08 -12.76 -31.21
C ASP A 55 0.31 -11.30 -31.51
N TYR A 56 1.04 -10.72 -30.56
CA TYR A 56 1.56 -9.36 -30.61
C TYR A 56 3.06 -9.37 -30.34
N LYS A 57 3.81 -8.63 -31.17
CA LYS A 57 5.23 -8.41 -30.95
C LYS A 57 5.44 -7.44 -29.79
N SER A 58 6.62 -7.48 -29.19
CA SER A 58 7.04 -6.55 -28.14
C SER A 58 6.78 -5.07 -28.48
N GLN A 59 6.98 -4.63 -29.72
CA GLN A 59 6.75 -3.23 -30.14
C GLN A 59 5.28 -2.76 -30.12
N ASP A 60 4.33 -3.71 -30.12
CA ASP A 60 2.89 -3.47 -30.21
C ASP A 60 2.15 -3.80 -28.90
N MET A 61 2.91 -4.06 -27.83
CA MET A 61 2.41 -4.32 -26.48
C MET A 61 3.16 -3.45 -25.48
N LEU A 62 2.43 -2.67 -24.69
CA LEU A 62 2.96 -2.07 -23.47
C LEU A 62 2.87 -3.13 -22.36
N HIS A 63 4.02 -3.47 -21.76
CA HIS A 63 4.08 -4.39 -20.64
C HIS A 63 4.64 -3.70 -19.39
N PHE A 64 3.74 -3.26 -18.53
CA PHE A 64 4.09 -2.64 -17.26
C PHE A 64 4.39 -3.72 -16.22
N ARG A 65 5.60 -3.70 -15.67
CA ARG A 65 6.11 -4.70 -14.72
C ARG A 65 6.51 -4.03 -13.41
N LEU A 66 6.03 -4.55 -12.29
CA LEU A 66 6.44 -4.16 -10.95
C LEU A 66 7.45 -5.17 -10.40
N PHE A 67 8.46 -4.69 -9.68
CA PHE A 67 9.37 -5.52 -8.88
C PHE A 67 9.89 -6.78 -9.61
N VAL A 68 10.56 -6.57 -10.75
CA VAL A 68 11.12 -7.68 -11.54
C VAL A 68 12.24 -8.34 -10.75
N SER A 69 12.09 -9.63 -10.46
CA SER A 69 13.13 -10.44 -9.84
C SER A 69 14.14 -10.87 -10.90
N GLY A 70 15.43 -10.88 -10.55
CA GLY A 70 16.51 -11.35 -11.44
C GLY A 70 16.52 -12.86 -11.66
N GLN A 71 15.58 -13.62 -11.09
CA GLN A 71 15.49 -15.07 -11.26
C GLN A 71 15.02 -15.43 -12.67
N GLU A 72 15.70 -16.38 -13.31
CA GLU A 72 15.49 -16.80 -14.71
C GLU A 72 14.01 -17.01 -15.10
N THR A 73 13.20 -17.56 -14.20
CA THR A 73 11.77 -17.86 -14.43
C THR A 73 10.86 -16.63 -14.37
N SER A 74 11.25 -15.56 -13.67
CA SER A 74 10.45 -14.34 -13.51
C SER A 74 11.04 -13.12 -14.20
N LYS A 75 12.14 -13.24 -14.96
CA LYS A 75 12.77 -12.08 -15.64
C LYS A 75 11.80 -11.33 -16.55
N LEU A 76 10.80 -12.04 -17.08
CA LEU A 76 9.89 -11.53 -18.08
C LEU A 76 8.63 -10.89 -17.48
N VAL A 77 8.31 -11.15 -16.21
CA VAL A 77 7.08 -10.68 -15.54
C VAL A 77 7.39 -9.97 -14.23
N GLY A 78 6.56 -9.00 -13.88
CA GLY A 78 6.59 -8.38 -12.57
C GLY A 78 6.03 -9.29 -11.47
N LEU A 79 6.49 -9.07 -10.24
CA LEU A 79 5.96 -9.71 -9.03
C LEU A 79 4.88 -8.84 -8.40
N SER A 80 3.87 -9.50 -7.81
CA SER A 80 2.82 -8.77 -7.10
C SER A 80 3.33 -8.33 -5.74
N PRO A 81 3.07 -7.08 -5.31
CA PRO A 81 3.21 -6.71 -3.90
C PRO A 81 2.47 -7.66 -2.96
N LEU A 82 1.36 -8.25 -3.40
CA LEU A 82 0.59 -9.21 -2.60
C LEU A 82 1.35 -10.50 -2.33
N ASP A 83 2.31 -10.88 -3.17
CA ASP A 83 3.10 -12.10 -2.97
C ASP A 83 3.94 -11.99 -1.68
N SER A 84 4.31 -10.76 -1.28
CA SER A 84 5.02 -10.52 -0.03
C SER A 84 4.15 -10.70 1.21
N LEU A 85 2.81 -10.79 1.07
CA LEU A 85 1.87 -10.97 2.18
C LEU A 85 1.51 -12.44 2.43
N ILE A 86 1.94 -13.35 1.57
CA ILE A 86 1.63 -14.78 1.71
C ILE A 86 2.05 -15.34 3.08
N PRO A 87 3.27 -15.05 3.60
CA PRO A 87 3.66 -15.52 4.94
C PRO A 87 2.75 -15.00 6.05
N GLU A 88 2.37 -13.72 5.99
CA GLU A 88 1.50 -13.08 6.97
C GLU A 88 0.09 -13.65 6.95
N LEU A 89 -0.48 -13.87 5.76
CA LEU A 89 -1.79 -14.51 5.61
C LEU A 89 -1.78 -15.93 6.20
N ASN A 90 -0.70 -16.68 5.99
CA ASN A 90 -0.54 -18.00 6.59
C ASN A 90 -0.48 -17.91 8.12
N ILE A 91 0.30 -16.98 8.68
CA ILE A 91 0.37 -16.77 10.14
C ILE A 91 -1.02 -16.41 10.70
N GLN A 92 -1.77 -15.56 10.01
CA GLN A 92 -3.12 -15.18 10.41
C GLN A 92 -4.07 -16.39 10.41
N ASP A 93 -4.04 -17.22 9.36
CA ASP A 93 -4.86 -18.44 9.27
C ASP A 93 -4.49 -19.46 10.35
N TYR A 94 -3.20 -19.71 10.59
CA TYR A 94 -2.74 -20.58 11.67
C TYR A 94 -3.15 -20.05 13.05
N SER A 95 -3.05 -18.74 13.27
CA SER A 95 -3.48 -18.10 14.51
C SER A 95 -4.99 -18.27 14.71
N HIS A 96 -5.79 -18.06 13.66
CA HIS A 96 -7.24 -18.25 13.72
C HIS A 96 -7.61 -19.71 14.01
N LYS A 97 -6.98 -20.68 13.33
CA LYS A 97 -7.17 -22.11 13.59
C LYS A 97 -6.79 -22.49 15.02
N MET A 98 -5.66 -21.99 15.52
CA MET A 98 -5.20 -22.19 16.90
C MET A 98 -6.22 -21.62 17.89
N SER A 99 -6.66 -20.37 17.70
CA SER A 99 -7.66 -19.72 18.56
C SER A 99 -9.00 -20.47 18.56
N MET A 100 -9.46 -20.95 17.40
CA MET A 100 -10.68 -21.76 17.31
C MET A 100 -10.54 -23.11 18.01
N ALA A 101 -9.41 -23.80 17.84
CA ALA A 101 -9.12 -25.05 18.54
C ALA A 101 -9.09 -24.82 20.07
N MET A 102 -8.45 -23.74 20.52
CA MET A 102 -8.40 -23.38 21.93
C MET A 102 -9.76 -23.00 22.49
N LEU A 103 -10.58 -22.23 21.76
CA LEU A 103 -11.94 -21.89 22.18
C LEU A 103 -12.80 -23.15 22.30
N LYS A 104 -12.69 -24.07 21.33
CA LYS A 104 -13.36 -25.38 21.38
C LYS A 104 -12.92 -26.18 22.62
N SER A 105 -11.63 -26.22 22.93
CA SER A 105 -11.08 -26.88 24.13
C SER A 105 -11.36 -26.13 25.44
N ALA A 106 -11.64 -24.83 25.41
CA ALA A 106 -12.04 -24.07 26.59
C ALA A 106 -13.53 -24.29 26.92
N ILE A 107 -14.37 -24.41 25.90
CA ILE A 107 -15.81 -24.72 26.05
C ILE A 107 -16.02 -26.20 26.40
N ALA A 108 -15.21 -27.10 25.84
CA ALA A 108 -15.18 -28.51 26.18
C ALA A 108 -13.96 -28.78 27.09
N PRO A 109 -14.10 -28.69 28.42
CA PRO A 109 -12.97 -28.86 29.34
C PRO A 109 -12.18 -30.14 29.04
N SER A 110 -10.88 -29.98 28.79
CA SER A 110 -9.98 -31.11 28.65
C SER A 110 -9.76 -31.75 30.02
N TYR A 111 -9.91 -33.06 30.09
CA TYR A 111 -9.72 -33.83 31.33
C TYR A 111 -8.66 -34.90 31.17
N THR A 112 -7.91 -35.13 32.23
CA THR A 112 -7.07 -36.33 32.35
C THR A 112 -7.82 -37.35 33.20
N LEU A 113 -8.01 -38.55 32.64
CA LEU A 113 -8.50 -39.72 33.36
C LEU A 113 -7.30 -40.55 33.83
N THR A 114 -7.11 -40.63 35.14
CA THR A 114 -6.03 -41.41 35.74
C THR A 114 -6.59 -42.69 36.35
N ILE A 115 -5.97 -43.83 36.02
CA ILE A 115 -6.27 -45.14 36.60
C ILE A 115 -5.15 -45.48 37.59
N PRO A 116 -5.41 -45.53 38.91
CA PRO A 116 -4.39 -45.71 39.93
C PRO A 116 -3.64 -47.05 39.87
N GLN A 117 -4.25 -48.09 39.32
CA GLN A 117 -3.65 -49.43 39.21
C GLN A 117 -4.01 -50.12 37.89
N GLY A 118 -2.97 -50.60 37.18
CA GLY A 118 -3.10 -51.39 35.95
C GLY A 118 -2.31 -50.81 34.78
N ILE A 119 -1.63 -51.67 34.02
CA ILE A 119 -1.11 -51.33 32.68
C ILE A 119 -2.22 -51.72 31.71
N LEU A 120 -2.85 -50.73 31.09
CA LEU A 120 -3.81 -50.97 30.01
C LEU A 120 -3.09 -51.07 28.66
N ASP A 121 -3.56 -52.00 27.83
CA ASP A 121 -3.28 -51.96 26.41
C ASP A 121 -3.95 -50.75 25.75
N ASP A 122 -3.55 -50.43 24.52
CA ASP A 122 -4.04 -49.23 23.83
C ASP A 122 -5.52 -49.35 23.44
N GLU A 123 -6.02 -50.58 23.24
CA GLU A 123 -7.42 -50.85 22.94
C GLU A 123 -8.33 -50.57 24.14
N ALA A 124 -7.95 -50.99 25.35
CA ALA A 124 -8.69 -50.67 26.57
C ALA A 124 -8.69 -49.16 26.87
N LYS A 125 -7.56 -48.47 26.63
CA LYS A 125 -7.51 -46.99 26.77
C LYS A 125 -8.48 -46.30 25.82
N GLU A 126 -8.54 -46.76 24.56
CA GLU A 126 -9.43 -46.20 23.55
C GLU A 126 -10.90 -46.46 23.86
N ASN A 127 -11.24 -47.65 24.36
CA ASN A 127 -12.60 -47.99 24.80
C ASN A 127 -13.07 -47.11 25.98
N ILE A 128 -12.20 -46.84 26.94
CA ILE A 128 -12.50 -45.96 28.08
C ILE A 128 -12.67 -44.50 27.58
N ARG A 129 -11.79 -44.02 26.70
CA ARG A 129 -11.89 -42.69 26.08
C ARG A 129 -13.23 -42.51 25.36
N ASN A 130 -13.58 -43.44 24.49
CA ASN A 130 -14.83 -43.37 23.70
C ASN A 130 -16.07 -43.43 24.59
N SER A 131 -16.06 -44.26 25.63
CA SER A 131 -17.16 -44.33 26.60
C SER A 131 -17.34 -43.03 27.37
N PHE A 132 -16.22 -42.43 27.81
CA PHE A 132 -16.22 -41.14 28.50
C PHE A 132 -16.68 -40.00 27.59
N GLU A 133 -16.16 -39.91 26.37
CA GLU A 133 -16.55 -38.87 25.40
C GLU A 133 -18.03 -38.98 25.06
N LYS A 134 -18.56 -40.19 24.82
CA LYS A 134 -19.99 -40.40 24.53
C LYS A 134 -20.89 -39.98 25.69
N ALA A 135 -20.44 -40.20 26.93
CA ALA A 135 -21.19 -39.83 28.12
C ALA A 135 -21.18 -38.32 28.40
N ASN A 136 -20.18 -37.57 27.92
CA ASN A 136 -19.93 -36.18 28.31
C ASN A 136 -19.96 -35.16 27.14
N THR A 137 -20.27 -35.60 25.91
CA THR A 137 -20.39 -34.73 24.73
C THR A 137 -21.82 -34.71 24.17
N GLY A 138 -22.10 -33.82 23.20
CA GLY A 138 -23.40 -33.71 22.55
C GLY A 138 -24.52 -33.26 23.51
N GLU A 139 -25.66 -33.96 23.49
CA GLU A 139 -26.80 -33.71 24.39
C GLU A 139 -26.48 -33.94 25.89
N ASN A 140 -25.35 -34.58 26.20
CA ASN A 140 -24.89 -34.80 27.56
C ASN A 140 -23.84 -33.79 28.02
N ALA A 141 -23.43 -32.85 27.16
CA ALA A 141 -22.50 -31.80 27.53
C ALA A 141 -23.07 -30.95 28.69
N GLY A 142 -22.27 -30.76 29.74
CA GLY A 142 -22.64 -29.98 30.92
C GLY A 142 -23.47 -30.73 31.99
N LYS A 143 -23.77 -32.02 31.78
CA LYS A 143 -24.38 -32.88 32.82
C LYS A 143 -23.32 -33.33 33.84
N ALA A 144 -23.77 -33.82 35.01
CA ALA A 144 -22.89 -34.31 36.05
C ALA A 144 -22.05 -35.51 35.55
N ILE A 145 -20.74 -35.46 35.77
CA ILE A 145 -19.81 -36.51 35.37
C ILE A 145 -19.87 -37.65 36.38
N VAL A 146 -20.12 -38.87 35.91
CA VAL A 146 -20.12 -40.10 36.71
C VAL A 146 -18.90 -40.93 36.34
N LEU A 147 -18.13 -41.37 37.34
CA LEU A 147 -16.89 -42.13 37.18
C LEU A 147 -17.02 -43.49 37.87
N ASP A 148 -16.47 -44.54 37.26
CA ASP A 148 -16.36 -45.86 37.89
C ASP A 148 -15.35 -45.87 39.04
N GLN A 149 -15.49 -46.84 39.95
CA GLN A 149 -14.62 -46.96 41.12
C GLN A 149 -13.14 -47.04 40.72
N GLY A 150 -12.35 -46.09 41.24
CA GLY A 150 -10.92 -46.00 40.99
C GLY A 150 -10.52 -44.96 39.94
N LEU A 151 -11.43 -44.50 39.07
CA LEU A 151 -11.09 -43.45 38.11
C LEU A 151 -10.99 -42.08 38.78
N GLN A 152 -9.90 -41.36 38.50
CA GLN A 152 -9.71 -39.98 38.93
C GLN A 152 -9.76 -39.04 37.73
N LEU A 153 -10.63 -38.03 37.81
CA LEU A 153 -10.76 -36.99 36.81
C LEU A 153 -10.06 -35.71 37.31
N ALA A 154 -9.06 -35.24 36.55
CA ALA A 154 -8.41 -33.96 36.81
C ALA A 154 -8.69 -32.99 35.66
N PRO A 155 -9.18 -31.76 35.93
CA PRO A 155 -9.30 -30.74 34.90
C PRO A 155 -7.90 -30.32 34.44
N LEU A 156 -7.67 -30.28 33.13
CA LEU A 156 -6.45 -29.73 32.57
C LEU A 156 -6.52 -28.20 32.72
N GLN A 157 -5.63 -27.62 33.53
CA GLN A 157 -5.56 -26.17 33.65
C GLN A 157 -5.06 -25.57 32.33
N ILE A 158 -5.93 -24.79 31.70
CA ILE A 158 -5.58 -24.02 30.50
C ILE A 158 -4.88 -22.73 30.97
N ASN A 159 -3.64 -22.52 30.53
CA ASN A 159 -2.84 -21.34 30.88
C ASN A 159 -3.47 -20.04 30.31
N PRO A 160 -3.68 -18.96 31.10
CA PRO A 160 -4.37 -17.73 30.70
C PRO A 160 -3.68 -16.84 29.63
N ASP A 161 -2.49 -17.15 29.12
CA ASP A 161 -1.83 -16.38 28.03
C ASP A 161 -2.59 -16.40 26.68
N ILE A 162 -3.72 -17.11 26.58
CA ILE A 162 -4.55 -17.28 25.38
C ILE A 162 -5.30 -15.99 25.00
N ALA A 163 -5.63 -15.13 25.96
CA ALA A 163 -6.29 -13.85 25.67
C ALA A 163 -5.40 -12.92 24.81
N LYS A 164 -4.07 -13.06 24.89
CA LYS A 164 -3.10 -12.30 24.08
C LYS A 164 -3.02 -12.77 22.63
N LEU A 165 -3.49 -13.97 22.30
CA LEU A 165 -3.54 -14.44 20.90
C LEU A 165 -4.66 -13.77 20.09
N ILE A 166 -5.75 -13.35 20.75
CA ILE A 166 -6.90 -12.69 20.09
C ILE A 166 -6.57 -11.23 19.69
N SER A 167 -5.58 -10.59 20.33
CA SER A 167 -5.11 -9.25 19.96
C SER A 167 -4.33 -9.15 18.63
N ASN A 168 -4.19 -10.24 17.87
CA ASN A 168 -3.43 -10.29 16.61
C ASN A 168 -4.10 -9.62 15.38
N THR A 169 -5.26 -8.97 15.53
CA THR A 169 -5.96 -8.33 14.39
C THR A 169 -5.23 -7.08 13.89
N THR A 170 -4.61 -6.28 14.78
CA THR A 170 -3.87 -5.07 14.42
C THR A 170 -2.63 -5.36 13.55
N PHE A 171 -2.04 -6.55 13.71
CA PHE A 171 -0.89 -6.97 12.89
C PHE A 171 -1.25 -7.05 11.40
N SER A 172 -2.48 -7.40 11.04
CA SER A 172 -2.85 -7.66 9.64
C SER A 172 -2.94 -6.38 8.79
N GLN A 173 -3.41 -5.26 9.36
CA GLN A 173 -3.56 -3.99 8.62
C GLN A 173 -2.20 -3.35 8.31
N THR A 174 -1.30 -3.33 9.31
CA THR A 174 0.06 -2.80 9.16
C THR A 174 0.87 -3.56 8.10
N GLN A 175 0.68 -4.88 8.01
CA GLN A 175 1.42 -5.68 7.02
C GLN A 175 0.94 -5.42 5.60
N ILE A 176 -0.37 -5.25 5.38
CA ILE A 176 -0.93 -4.85 4.07
C ILE A 176 -0.36 -3.47 3.65
N ALA A 177 -0.29 -2.52 4.58
CA ALA A 177 0.30 -1.20 4.34
C ALA A 177 1.75 -1.32 3.80
N LYS A 178 2.57 -2.12 4.50
CA LYS A 178 3.98 -2.34 4.15
C LYS A 178 4.17 -2.97 2.78
N ALA A 179 3.31 -3.92 2.38
CA ALA A 179 3.40 -4.52 1.05
C ALA A 179 3.27 -3.49 -0.09
N PHE A 180 2.41 -2.49 0.10
CA PHE A 180 2.25 -1.39 -0.86
C PHE A 180 3.20 -0.21 -0.63
N GLY A 181 4.11 -0.30 0.35
CA GLY A 181 5.02 0.78 0.74
C GLY A 181 4.31 1.95 1.43
N ILE A 182 3.06 1.78 1.87
CA ILE A 182 2.27 2.80 2.55
C ILE A 182 2.62 2.76 4.05
N SER A 183 2.95 3.92 4.62
CA SER A 183 3.25 4.02 6.05
C SER A 183 2.02 3.70 6.90
N ASP A 184 2.21 2.96 7.99
CA ASP A 184 1.16 2.63 8.96
C ASP A 184 0.49 3.88 9.55
N SER A 185 1.27 4.94 9.79
CA SER A 185 0.76 6.23 10.28
C SER A 185 -0.26 6.86 9.34
N TYR A 186 -0.17 6.60 8.03
CA TYR A 186 -1.13 7.09 7.04
C TYR A 186 -2.46 6.34 7.11
N LEU A 187 -2.44 5.04 7.42
CA LEU A 187 -3.66 4.23 7.53
C LEU A 187 -4.34 4.34 8.89
N ASN A 188 -3.56 4.42 9.97
CA ASN A 188 -4.07 4.40 11.34
C ASN A 188 -4.31 5.79 11.94
N GLY A 189 -3.94 6.86 11.23
CA GLY A 189 -4.23 8.25 11.64
C GLY A 189 -3.57 8.68 12.95
N GLN A 190 -2.59 7.91 13.45
CA GLN A 190 -1.85 8.22 14.67
C GLN A 190 -0.58 9.02 14.31
N GLY A 191 -0.71 10.34 14.27
CA GLY A 191 0.41 11.25 14.10
C GLY A 191 0.05 12.65 14.60
N ASP A 192 0.87 13.20 15.50
CA ASP A 192 0.69 14.55 16.03
C ASP A 192 0.60 15.60 14.90
N GLN A 193 -0.24 16.61 15.14
CA GLN A 193 -1.18 17.22 14.18
C GLN A 193 -0.67 18.05 12.96
N GLN A 194 0.62 18.11 12.61
CA GLN A 194 0.99 18.86 11.39
C GLN A 194 2.31 18.43 10.74
N SER A 195 3.36 18.19 11.55
CA SER A 195 4.66 17.69 11.06
C SER A 195 4.54 16.27 10.49
N SER A 196 3.58 15.49 11.00
CA SER A 196 3.25 14.16 10.50
C SER A 196 2.66 14.21 9.09
N VAL A 197 1.83 15.22 8.76
CA VAL A 197 1.07 15.25 7.50
C VAL A 197 1.99 15.41 6.28
N ASN A 198 2.92 16.37 6.32
CA ASN A 198 3.88 16.57 5.23
C ASN A 198 4.81 15.37 5.05
N MET A 199 5.27 14.78 6.16
CA MET A 199 6.12 13.59 6.14
C MET A 199 5.35 12.37 5.61
N MET A 200 4.12 12.15 6.06
CA MET A 200 3.23 11.08 5.57
C MET A 200 2.95 11.23 4.08
N ARG A 201 2.74 12.46 3.61
CA ARG A 201 2.53 12.76 2.19
C ARG A 201 3.77 12.49 1.36
N SER A 202 4.97 12.84 1.83
CA SER A 202 6.23 12.47 1.18
C SER A 202 6.37 10.95 1.07
N LEU A 203 6.12 10.23 2.16
CA LEU A 203 6.18 8.76 2.18
C LEU A 203 5.17 8.12 1.20
N PHE A 204 3.99 8.72 1.04
CA PHE A 204 3.02 8.29 0.04
C PHE A 204 3.48 8.55 -1.40
N ILE A 205 4.08 9.71 -1.69
CA ILE A 205 4.69 9.95 -3.02
C ILE A 205 5.79 8.92 -3.29
N ASP A 206 6.63 8.66 -2.28
CA ASP A 206 7.72 7.71 -2.39
C ASP A 206 7.24 6.27 -2.64
N SER A 207 6.09 5.90 -2.07
CA SER A 207 5.47 4.60 -2.33
C SER A 207 4.90 4.47 -3.74
N LEU A 208 4.49 5.57 -4.38
CA LEU A 208 4.01 5.59 -5.76
C LEU A 208 5.14 5.55 -6.79
N ASN A 209 6.35 6.01 -6.44
CA ASN A 209 7.49 6.10 -7.36
C ASN A 209 7.80 4.81 -8.14
N PRO A 210 7.80 3.60 -7.54
CA PRO A 210 8.02 2.36 -8.29
C PRO A 210 6.97 2.11 -9.39
N TYR A 211 5.73 2.50 -9.12
CA TYR A 211 4.61 2.37 -10.07
C TYR A 211 4.74 3.38 -11.21
N ILE A 212 5.00 4.64 -10.86
CA ILE A 212 5.15 5.73 -11.84
C ILE A 212 6.33 5.46 -12.77
N LYS A 213 7.50 5.12 -12.22
CA LYS A 213 8.70 4.84 -13.02
C LYS A 213 8.53 3.65 -13.94
N SER A 214 7.79 2.61 -13.51
CA SER A 214 7.47 1.46 -14.37
C SER A 214 6.65 1.90 -15.59
N VAL A 215 5.63 2.74 -15.37
CA VAL A 215 4.80 3.29 -16.45
C VAL A 215 5.60 4.20 -17.37
N GLU A 216 6.32 5.18 -16.82
CA GLU A 216 7.13 6.12 -17.60
C GLU A 216 8.20 5.44 -18.43
N SER A 217 8.91 4.47 -17.84
CA SER A 217 9.98 3.73 -18.52
C SER A 217 9.45 2.94 -19.72
N GLU A 218 8.34 2.23 -19.54
CA GLU A 218 7.73 1.45 -20.62
C GLU A 218 7.17 2.35 -21.73
N MET A 219 6.45 3.42 -21.36
CA MET A 219 5.92 4.37 -22.34
C MET A 219 7.04 5.06 -23.12
N ARG A 220 8.11 5.48 -22.44
CA ARG A 220 9.29 6.10 -23.07
C ARG A 220 9.99 5.12 -24.02
N MET A 221 10.13 3.86 -23.62
CA MET A 221 10.77 2.84 -24.45
C MET A 221 9.97 2.55 -25.73
N LYS A 222 8.63 2.53 -25.66
CA LYS A 222 7.76 2.11 -26.78
C LYS A 222 7.32 3.25 -27.70
N PHE A 223 7.18 4.47 -27.17
CA PHE A 223 6.79 5.65 -27.95
C PHE A 223 7.98 6.57 -28.27
N GLY A 224 9.14 6.39 -27.63
CA GLY A 224 10.33 7.20 -27.89
C GLY A 224 10.23 8.65 -27.41
N VAL A 225 9.12 9.03 -26.76
CA VAL A 225 8.90 10.37 -26.21
C VAL A 225 9.12 10.38 -24.69
N PRO A 226 9.69 11.46 -24.12
CA PRO A 226 9.74 11.62 -22.68
C PRO A 226 8.31 11.77 -22.15
N VAL A 227 7.82 10.73 -21.48
CA VAL A 227 6.55 10.77 -20.76
C VAL A 227 6.87 11.04 -19.30
N LYS A 228 6.25 12.09 -18.74
CA LYS A 228 6.29 12.40 -17.32
C LYS A 228 4.86 12.34 -16.79
N LEU A 229 4.63 11.49 -15.79
CA LEU A 229 3.33 11.41 -15.14
C LEU A 229 3.19 12.60 -14.20
N ASP A 230 2.13 13.39 -14.37
CA ASP A 230 1.82 14.46 -13.42
C ASP A 230 1.01 13.90 -12.24
N ILE A 231 1.65 13.87 -11.08
CA ILE A 231 1.02 13.47 -9.81
C ILE A 231 0.78 14.67 -8.89
N GLU A 232 1.18 15.87 -9.31
CA GLU A 232 1.10 17.07 -8.47
C GLU A 232 -0.36 17.38 -8.11
N SER A 233 -1.28 17.24 -9.07
CA SER A 233 -2.73 17.40 -8.85
C SER A 233 -3.34 16.34 -7.93
N ALA A 234 -2.80 15.12 -7.91
CA ALA A 234 -3.27 14.04 -7.05
C ALA A 234 -2.78 14.19 -5.61
N VAL A 235 -1.64 14.87 -5.43
CA VAL A 235 -0.97 15.01 -4.14
C VAL A 235 -1.30 16.36 -3.52
N ASP A 236 -1.31 17.46 -4.28
CA ASP A 236 -1.51 18.85 -3.86
C ASP A 236 -2.80 19.46 -4.42
N ILE A 237 -3.95 18.93 -4.00
CA ILE A 237 -5.26 19.36 -4.48
C ILE A 237 -5.50 20.87 -4.29
N ASP A 238 -4.94 21.48 -3.23
CA ASP A 238 -5.07 22.91 -2.94
C ASP A 238 -3.86 23.75 -3.35
N ASN A 239 -2.84 23.14 -3.98
CA ASN A 239 -1.58 23.77 -4.35
C ASN A 239 -0.84 24.49 -3.21
N SER A 240 -1.20 24.21 -1.94
CA SER A 240 -0.63 24.90 -0.77
C SER A 240 0.86 24.63 -0.63
N GLY A 241 1.32 23.43 -0.99
CA GLY A 241 2.73 23.06 -0.99
C GLY A 241 3.52 23.77 -2.09
N LEU A 242 2.95 23.91 -3.29
CA LEU A 242 3.54 24.69 -4.38
C LEU A 242 3.67 26.18 -4.00
N ILE A 243 2.61 26.78 -3.47
CA ILE A 243 2.61 28.19 -3.04
C ILE A 243 3.69 28.44 -1.99
N ASN A 244 3.79 27.61 -0.96
CA ASN A 244 4.79 27.76 0.10
C ASN A 244 6.23 27.67 -0.44
N ARG A 245 6.50 26.78 -1.40
CA ARG A 245 7.82 26.66 -2.05
C ARG A 245 8.15 27.91 -2.88
N ILE A 246 7.19 28.42 -3.65
CA ILE A 246 7.37 29.64 -4.46
C ILE A 246 7.61 30.87 -3.57
N VAL A 247 6.88 31.00 -2.46
CA VAL A 247 7.08 32.07 -1.47
C VAL A 247 8.49 32.01 -0.85
N GLN A 248 9.00 30.80 -0.55
CA GLN A 248 10.37 30.62 -0.06
C GLN A 248 11.42 31.02 -1.12
N LEU A 249 11.21 30.66 -2.39
CA LEU A 249 12.12 30.97 -3.50
C LEU A 249 12.10 32.46 -3.91
N THR A 250 11.01 33.16 -3.63
CA THR A 250 10.85 34.61 -3.89
C THR A 250 11.44 35.47 -2.76
N GLY A 251 12.05 34.86 -1.74
CA GLY A 251 12.84 35.58 -0.72
C GLY A 251 12.04 36.18 0.44
N SER A 252 10.80 35.73 0.70
CA SER A 252 10.02 36.19 1.86
C SER A 252 10.56 35.72 3.22
N VAL A 253 11.67 34.97 3.23
CA VAL A 253 12.38 34.54 4.45
C VAL A 253 13.49 35.55 4.75
N LYS A 254 13.43 36.22 5.90
CA LYS A 254 14.39 37.23 6.37
C LYS A 254 15.84 36.75 6.15
N GLY A 255 16.58 37.42 5.24
CA GLY A 255 18.02 37.24 5.05
C GLY A 255 18.46 36.40 3.84
N SER A 256 17.56 35.97 2.95
CA SER A 256 17.91 35.24 1.73
C SER A 256 17.82 36.11 0.47
N THR A 257 18.81 36.04 -0.41
CA THR A 257 18.71 36.61 -1.77
C THR A 257 17.64 35.85 -2.56
N PRO A 258 16.65 36.54 -3.16
CA PRO A 258 15.61 35.87 -3.93
C PRO A 258 16.21 35.11 -5.11
N VAL A 259 15.80 33.84 -5.27
CA VAL A 259 16.22 32.98 -6.38
C VAL A 259 15.28 33.17 -7.58
N LEU A 260 14.02 33.53 -7.32
CA LEU A 260 13.01 33.86 -8.33
C LEU A 260 12.50 35.29 -8.12
N SER A 261 12.22 35.99 -9.22
CA SER A 261 11.52 37.27 -9.16
C SER A 261 10.03 37.08 -8.87
N ALA A 262 9.37 38.10 -8.31
CA ALA A 262 7.93 38.08 -8.06
C ALA A 262 7.12 37.88 -9.36
N GLU A 263 7.63 38.35 -10.50
CA GLU A 263 6.96 38.16 -11.80
C GLU A 263 7.08 36.71 -12.30
N GLN A 264 8.27 36.12 -12.17
CA GLN A 264 8.48 34.70 -12.50
C GLN A 264 7.63 33.77 -11.61
N ALA A 265 7.48 34.11 -10.33
CA ALA A 265 6.60 33.41 -9.41
C ALA A 265 5.12 33.47 -9.86
N ARG A 266 4.65 34.62 -10.35
CA ARG A 266 3.27 34.79 -10.84
C ARG A 266 3.04 34.02 -12.14
N GLU A 267 3.99 34.01 -13.07
CA GLU A 267 3.89 33.21 -14.30
C GLU A 267 3.80 31.71 -13.99
N ILE A 268 4.62 31.20 -13.06
CA ILE A 268 4.58 29.79 -12.66
C ILE A 268 3.23 29.43 -12.03
N LEU A 269 2.68 30.30 -11.17
CA LEU A 269 1.37 30.10 -10.53
C LEU A 269 0.20 30.16 -11.52
N LYS A 270 0.33 30.97 -12.59
CA LYS A 270 -0.64 31.09 -13.68
C LYS A 270 -0.62 29.85 -14.60
N ASP A 271 0.56 29.40 -15.01
CA ASP A 271 0.74 28.16 -15.80
C ASP A 271 0.19 26.94 -15.06
N LYS A 272 0.31 26.93 -13.73
CA LYS A 272 -0.21 25.87 -12.85
C LYS A 272 -1.67 26.04 -12.45
N GLN A 273 -2.38 27.04 -12.96
CA GLN A 273 -3.81 27.31 -12.69
C GLN A 273 -4.16 27.37 -11.19
N VAL A 274 -3.23 27.83 -10.35
CA VAL A 274 -3.39 27.87 -8.89
C VAL A 274 -4.42 28.93 -8.46
N PHE A 275 -4.56 29.99 -9.25
CA PHE A 275 -5.53 31.07 -9.06
C PHE A 275 -6.32 31.29 -10.35
N PRO A 276 -7.57 31.79 -10.26
CA PRO A 276 -8.29 32.25 -11.44
C PRO A 276 -7.52 33.40 -12.11
N ASP A 277 -7.45 33.38 -13.45
CA ASP A 277 -6.59 34.24 -14.28
C ASP A 277 -6.60 35.73 -13.91
N ASN A 278 -7.74 36.22 -13.40
CA ASN A 278 -7.97 37.63 -13.11
C ASN A 278 -7.29 38.18 -11.83
N ILE A 279 -6.77 37.33 -10.93
CA ILE A 279 -6.16 37.79 -9.67
C ILE A 279 -4.66 38.13 -9.84
N LEU A 280 -3.97 37.44 -10.74
CA LEU A 280 -2.53 37.58 -10.95
C LEU A 280 -2.15 38.68 -11.95
N ASP A 281 -3.11 39.32 -12.60
CA ASP A 281 -2.86 40.42 -13.55
C ASP A 281 -2.94 41.82 -12.89
N MET A 282 -3.24 41.90 -11.59
CA MET A 282 -3.25 43.18 -10.86
C MET A 282 -1.81 43.67 -10.62
N LYS A 283 -1.40 44.75 -11.29
CA LYS A 283 -0.19 45.51 -10.91
C LYS A 283 -0.31 45.94 -9.45
N GLY A 284 0.76 45.76 -8.68
CA GLY A 284 0.81 46.14 -7.27
C GLY A 284 0.34 47.58 -7.06
N GLY A 285 -0.50 47.78 -6.04
CA GLY A 285 -1.06 49.08 -5.70
C GLY A 285 0.03 50.11 -5.46
N GLU A 286 -0.17 51.30 -6.02
CA GLU A 286 0.64 52.48 -5.74
C GLU A 286 0.76 52.68 -4.22
N THR A 287 2.01 52.83 -3.76
CA THR A 287 2.31 53.29 -2.41
C THR A 287 1.73 54.70 -2.26
N ASN A 288 0.58 54.82 -1.59
CA ASN A 288 0.09 56.11 -1.12
C ASN A 288 0.94 56.55 0.07
N ASP A 289 2.03 57.25 -0.26
CA ASP A 289 2.84 58.03 0.66
C ASP A 289 2.04 59.30 1.02
N THR A 290 1.13 59.21 2.01
CA THR A 290 0.52 60.41 2.58
C THR A 290 1.50 61.03 3.57
N SER A 291 2.08 62.13 3.11
CA SER A 291 2.87 63.10 3.84
C SER A 291 2.19 63.49 5.15
N ASN A 292 2.88 63.31 6.28
CA ASN A 292 2.52 63.95 7.54
C ASN A 292 3.61 64.98 7.88
N ASP A 293 3.32 66.24 7.54
CA ASP A 293 4.07 67.42 7.96
C ASP A 293 3.76 67.73 9.43
N GLY A 294 4.76 68.05 10.25
CA GLY A 294 4.51 68.44 11.64
C GLY A 294 5.67 68.36 12.64
N SER A 295 6.49 69.41 12.62
CA SER A 295 7.22 70.02 13.76
C SER A 295 8.62 69.51 14.17
N THR A 296 9.54 70.44 13.94
CA THR A 296 10.88 70.67 14.48
C THR A 296 10.92 70.78 16.00
N SER A 297 11.94 70.17 16.62
CA SER A 297 12.62 70.73 17.80
C SER A 297 14.05 70.19 17.92
N GLU A 298 15.02 70.93 17.36
CA GLU A 298 16.44 70.81 17.70
C GLU A 298 16.70 71.51 19.05
N GLN A 299 17.34 70.81 19.99
CA GLN A 299 18.17 71.42 21.03
C GLN A 299 19.60 70.92 20.83
N ILE A 300 20.47 71.81 20.36
CA ILE A 300 21.93 71.61 20.34
C ILE A 300 22.50 72.50 21.45
N THR A 301 23.14 71.88 22.44
CA THR A 301 24.00 72.58 23.41
C THR A 301 25.45 72.25 23.09
N GLY A 302 26.31 73.27 22.99
CA GLY A 302 27.75 73.02 22.95
C GLY A 302 28.57 74.20 22.45
N THR A 303 28.90 75.08 23.39
CA THR A 303 29.93 76.12 23.33
C THR A 303 31.28 75.66 22.78
N SER A 304 31.87 76.56 21.98
CA SER A 304 33.29 76.79 21.64
C SER A 304 34.04 75.73 20.83
#